data_AF-A0A1A2VI91-F1
#
_entry.id   AF-A0A1A2VI91-F1
#
_cell.length_a   1.000
_cell.length_b   1.000
_cell.length_c   1.000
_cell.angle_alpha   90.00
_cell.angle_beta   90.00
_cell.angle_gamma   90.00
#
_symmetry.space_group_name_H-M   'P 1'
#
loop_
_entity.id
_entity.type
_entity.pdbx_description
1 polymer ?
#
loop_
_entity_poly.entity_id
_entity_poly.type
_entity_poly.pdbx_seq_one_letter_code
_entity_poly.pdbx_strand_id
1 'polypeptide(L)'
;MKRYVALGSSMAAGPGIRPRAAGAPWGSGRSARNYPHLVARRCDLDLVDVTFSGATTAHVLADRQRGAPPQISALDGSESLVTITIGGNDVGYIPLLMAASVPRPVRRLPLLGARISALLDRDARIEALDAVFESLCAVGHAVRERAPRARVLFVDYLTVLPPAGTPAAPLSPADVDLGRHVAATLERLTADAAMATGCEIVGAAAASREHHAWSGDPWTT
;
A
#
# COMPACT_ATOMS: atom_id res chain seq x y z
N MET A 1 -19.40 0.79 -20.59
CA MET A 1 -18.78 1.47 -19.43
C MET A 1 -17.28 1.52 -19.63
N LYS A 2 -16.60 2.53 -19.07
CA LYS A 2 -15.14 2.62 -19.22
C LYS A 2 -14.47 1.69 -18.19
N ARG A 3 -13.47 0.92 -18.62
CA ARG A 3 -12.77 -0.06 -17.77
C ARG A 3 -11.83 0.62 -16.79
N TYR A 4 -11.84 0.16 -15.54
CA TYR A 4 -10.98 0.58 -14.45
C TYR A 4 -10.31 -0.64 -13.81
N VAL A 5 -8.98 -0.68 -13.77
CA VAL A 5 -8.22 -1.73 -13.07
C VAL A 5 -7.57 -1.16 -11.80
N ALA A 6 -7.78 -1.82 -10.66
CA ALA A 6 -7.13 -1.44 -9.41
C ALA A 6 -6.04 -2.46 -9.05
N LEU A 7 -4.79 -1.99 -9.03
CA LEU A 7 -3.61 -2.71 -8.58
C LEU A 7 -3.23 -2.22 -7.18
N GLY A 8 -2.68 -3.10 -6.35
CA GLY A 8 -2.10 -2.69 -5.08
C GLY A 8 -2.17 -3.73 -3.99
N SER A 9 -1.85 -3.27 -2.79
CA SER A 9 -1.78 -4.08 -1.58
C SER A 9 -2.95 -3.86 -0.63
N SER A 10 -2.73 -4.05 0.68
CA SER A 10 -3.76 -3.97 1.73
C SER A 10 -4.45 -2.61 1.78
N MET A 11 -3.74 -1.49 1.64
CA MET A 11 -4.40 -0.17 1.70
C MET A 11 -5.37 0.10 0.55
N ALA A 12 -5.16 -0.54 -0.61
CA ALA A 12 -6.15 -0.54 -1.68
C ALA A 12 -7.20 -1.64 -1.52
N ALA A 13 -6.84 -2.81 -0.96
CA ALA A 13 -7.77 -3.91 -0.74
C ALA A 13 -8.81 -3.63 0.35
N GLY A 14 -8.45 -2.85 1.37
CA GLY A 14 -9.33 -2.51 2.50
C GLY A 14 -9.66 -3.68 3.43
N PRO A 15 -8.67 -4.47 3.91
CA PRO A 15 -8.92 -5.56 4.84
C PRO A 15 -9.58 -5.04 6.12
N GLY A 16 -10.56 -5.80 6.63
CA GLY A 16 -11.35 -5.40 7.80
C GLY A 16 -12.61 -4.60 7.46
N ILE A 17 -12.66 -3.95 6.29
CA ILE A 17 -13.87 -3.22 5.84
C ILE A 17 -14.89 -4.23 5.31
N ARG A 18 -16.05 -4.35 5.97
CA ARG A 18 -17.13 -5.27 5.56
C ARG A 18 -18.09 -4.63 4.54
N PRO A 19 -18.69 -5.42 3.63
CA PRO A 19 -18.46 -6.84 3.42
C PRO A 19 -17.22 -7.11 2.55
N ARG A 20 -16.72 -8.35 2.58
CA ARG A 20 -15.70 -8.84 1.65
C ARG A 20 -16.26 -8.82 0.22
N ALA A 21 -15.43 -8.49 -0.77
CA ALA A 21 -15.81 -8.54 -2.17
C ALA A 21 -16.14 -9.99 -2.60
N ALA A 22 -17.25 -10.15 -3.33
CA ALA A 22 -17.66 -11.44 -3.86
C ALA A 22 -16.58 -12.00 -4.80
N GLY A 23 -16.27 -13.30 -4.69
CA GLY A 23 -15.24 -13.95 -5.50
C GLY A 23 -13.79 -13.52 -5.21
N ALA A 24 -13.56 -12.64 -4.23
CA ALA A 24 -12.20 -12.22 -3.87
C ALA A 24 -11.33 -13.43 -3.46
N PRO A 25 -10.09 -13.56 -3.96
CA PRO A 25 -9.20 -14.66 -3.58
C PRO A 25 -9.01 -14.77 -2.06
N TRP A 26 -8.78 -15.98 -1.56
CA TRP A 26 -8.53 -16.17 -0.13
C TRP A 26 -7.25 -15.43 0.31
N GLY A 27 -7.37 -14.66 1.39
CA GLY A 27 -6.28 -13.86 1.93
C GLY A 27 -6.01 -12.53 1.22
N SER A 28 -6.73 -12.18 0.14
CA SER A 28 -6.56 -10.88 -0.53
C SER A 28 -6.96 -9.70 0.36
N GLY A 29 -7.86 -9.93 1.33
CA GLY A 29 -8.41 -8.88 2.18
C GLY A 29 -9.30 -7.89 1.42
N ARG A 30 -9.71 -8.20 0.19
CA ARG A 30 -10.47 -7.28 -0.66
C ARG A 30 -11.89 -7.04 -0.12
N SER A 31 -12.19 -5.79 0.15
CA SER A 31 -13.51 -5.31 0.55
C SER A 31 -14.35 -4.89 -0.65
N ALA A 32 -15.66 -5.10 -0.57
CA ALA A 32 -16.64 -4.54 -1.52
C ALA A 32 -16.85 -3.02 -1.33
N ARG A 33 -16.20 -2.44 -0.30
CA ARG A 33 -16.25 -1.02 0.07
C ARG A 33 -14.86 -0.41 0.20
N ASN A 34 -13.83 -1.01 -0.40
CA ASN A 34 -12.54 -0.33 -0.55
C ASN A 34 -12.65 0.85 -1.54
N TYR A 35 -11.61 1.69 -1.59
CA TYR A 35 -11.67 2.90 -2.43
C TYR A 35 -11.87 2.58 -3.93
N PRO A 36 -11.30 1.50 -4.53
CA PRO A 36 -11.59 1.15 -5.92
C PRO A 36 -13.08 0.94 -6.19
N HIS A 37 -13.78 0.20 -5.32
CA HIS A 37 -15.22 -0.02 -5.47
C HIS A 37 -16.02 1.29 -5.29
N LEU A 38 -15.57 2.21 -4.42
CA LEU A 38 -16.21 3.51 -4.24
C LEU A 38 -16.03 4.42 -5.46
N VAL A 39 -14.82 4.51 -5.99
CA VAL A 39 -14.50 5.28 -7.19
C VAL A 39 -15.26 4.73 -8.39
N ALA A 40 -15.27 3.41 -8.58
CA ALA A 40 -15.96 2.78 -9.69
C ALA A 40 -17.46 3.09 -9.71
N ARG A 41 -18.13 2.98 -8.55
CA ARG A 41 -19.54 3.34 -8.43
C ARG A 41 -19.79 4.83 -8.67
N ARG A 42 -18.93 5.71 -8.15
CA ARG A 42 -19.13 7.16 -8.24
C ARG A 42 -18.91 7.71 -9.65
N CYS A 43 -18.08 7.03 -10.44
CA CYS A 43 -17.67 7.42 -11.78
C CYS A 43 -18.26 6.53 -12.89
N ASP A 44 -19.14 5.59 -12.55
CA ASP A 44 -19.77 4.63 -13.49
C ASP A 44 -18.74 3.84 -14.32
N LEU A 45 -17.74 3.27 -13.65
CA LEU A 45 -16.65 2.50 -14.24
C LEU A 45 -16.84 1.00 -14.02
N ASP A 46 -16.44 0.20 -15.01
CA ASP A 46 -16.37 -1.26 -14.90
C ASP A 46 -15.07 -1.66 -14.19
N LEU A 47 -15.17 -2.08 -12.93
CA LEU A 47 -14.03 -2.33 -12.05
C LEU A 47 -13.53 -3.76 -12.15
N VAL A 48 -12.24 -3.88 -12.45
CA VAL A 48 -11.43 -5.07 -12.19
C VAL A 48 -10.48 -4.78 -11.04
N ASP A 49 -10.92 -5.13 -9.84
CA ASP A 49 -10.09 -5.05 -8.65
C ASP A 49 -9.22 -6.31 -8.54
N VAL A 50 -7.89 -6.14 -8.61
CA VAL A 50 -6.91 -7.22 -8.38
C VAL A 50 -5.99 -6.94 -7.19
N THR A 51 -6.38 -6.00 -6.32
CA THR A 51 -5.65 -5.69 -5.08
C THR A 51 -5.54 -6.93 -4.18
N PHE A 52 -4.40 -7.07 -3.51
CA PHE A 52 -4.11 -8.22 -2.66
C PHE A 52 -3.24 -7.83 -1.46
N SER A 53 -3.74 -8.04 -0.25
CA SER A 53 -3.04 -7.73 1.00
C SER A 53 -1.66 -8.39 1.08
N GLY A 54 -0.63 -7.59 1.36
CA GLY A 54 0.76 -8.04 1.43
C GLY A 54 1.47 -8.08 0.07
N ALA A 55 0.82 -7.69 -1.03
CA ALA A 55 1.49 -7.53 -2.31
C ALA A 55 2.65 -6.53 -2.23
N THR A 56 3.72 -6.84 -2.95
CA THR A 56 4.90 -6.00 -3.22
C THR A 56 4.91 -5.64 -4.70
N THR A 57 5.83 -4.78 -5.13
CA THR A 57 6.03 -4.46 -6.55
C THR A 57 6.28 -5.72 -7.41
N ALA A 58 7.01 -6.71 -6.88
CA ALA A 58 7.22 -7.99 -7.55
C ALA A 58 5.92 -8.76 -7.82
N HIS A 59 4.95 -8.73 -6.88
CA HIS A 59 3.63 -9.35 -7.07
C HIS A 59 2.76 -8.60 -8.10
N VAL A 60 3.02 -7.31 -8.31
CA VAL A 60 2.39 -6.57 -9.41
C VAL A 60 2.97 -7.04 -10.74
N LEU A 61 4.29 -7.14 -10.84
CA LEU A 61 5.01 -7.34 -12.10
C LEU A 61 5.10 -8.81 -12.56
N ALA A 62 5.47 -9.72 -11.67
CA ALA A 62 5.97 -11.05 -12.07
C ALA A 62 5.53 -12.20 -11.17
N ASP A 63 5.38 -11.97 -9.86
CA ASP A 63 5.17 -13.04 -8.90
C ASP A 63 3.68 -13.36 -8.71
N ARG A 64 3.40 -14.67 -8.56
CA ARG A 64 2.08 -15.14 -8.15
C ARG A 64 1.90 -15.01 -6.64
N GLN A 65 0.73 -14.56 -6.21
CA GLN A 65 0.40 -14.45 -4.79
C GLN A 65 -0.71 -15.42 -4.41
N ARG A 66 -0.35 -16.50 -3.70
CA ARG A 66 -1.31 -17.52 -3.22
C ARG A 66 -2.24 -18.04 -4.34
N GLY A 67 -1.65 -18.34 -5.49
CA GLY A 67 -2.37 -18.81 -6.68
C GLY A 67 -2.92 -17.72 -7.59
N ALA A 68 -3.07 -16.47 -7.11
CA ALA A 68 -3.42 -15.35 -7.96
C ALA A 68 -2.26 -15.02 -8.93
N PRO A 69 -2.53 -14.72 -10.22
CA PRO A 69 -1.50 -14.29 -11.16
C PRO A 69 -0.93 -12.92 -10.78
N PRO A 70 0.21 -12.50 -11.38
CA PRO A 70 0.74 -11.16 -11.20
C PRO A 70 -0.31 -10.12 -11.57
N GLN A 71 -0.46 -9.06 -10.78
CA GLN A 71 -1.61 -8.16 -10.91
C GLN A 71 -1.65 -7.46 -12.28
N ILE A 72 -0.48 -7.18 -12.87
CA ILE A 72 -0.35 -6.58 -14.20
C ILE A 72 -0.97 -7.43 -15.32
N SER A 73 -1.22 -8.73 -15.10
CA SER A 73 -1.94 -9.59 -16.05
C SER A 73 -3.43 -9.23 -16.22
N ALA A 74 -3.98 -8.39 -15.34
CA ALA A 74 -5.35 -7.90 -15.47
C ALA A 74 -5.53 -6.79 -16.51
N LEU A 75 -4.41 -6.19 -16.95
CA LEU A 75 -4.40 -5.12 -17.95
C LEU A 75 -4.45 -5.71 -19.36
N ASP A 76 -5.39 -5.24 -20.17
CA ASP A 76 -5.59 -5.68 -21.57
C ASP A 76 -5.48 -4.53 -22.59
N GLY A 77 -5.22 -3.30 -22.15
CA GLY A 77 -5.07 -2.13 -23.01
C GLY A 77 -6.38 -1.38 -23.31
N SER A 78 -7.51 -1.89 -22.83
CA SER A 78 -8.81 -1.23 -22.92
C SER A 78 -9.13 -0.29 -21.75
N GLU A 79 -8.25 -0.25 -20.73
CA GLU A 79 -8.44 0.55 -19.53
C GLU A 79 -8.50 2.04 -19.84
N SER A 80 -9.40 2.73 -19.15
CA SER A 80 -9.45 4.19 -19.09
C SER A 80 -8.80 4.74 -17.83
N LEU A 81 -8.71 3.90 -16.78
CA LEU A 81 -8.21 4.25 -15.46
C LEU A 81 -7.46 3.05 -14.90
N VAL A 82 -6.28 3.30 -14.32
CA VAL A 82 -5.56 2.35 -13.46
C VAL A 82 -5.15 3.07 -12.19
N THR A 83 -5.41 2.48 -11.03
CA THR A 83 -4.87 2.99 -9.76
C THR A 83 -3.90 2.01 -9.15
N ILE A 84 -2.84 2.51 -8.52
CA ILE A 84 -1.74 1.70 -7.98
C ILE A 84 -1.44 2.15 -6.54
N THR A 85 -1.60 1.25 -5.56
CA THR A 85 -1.13 1.47 -4.16
C THR A 85 -0.19 0.35 -3.75
N ILE A 86 1.12 0.56 -3.92
CA ILE A 86 2.17 -0.46 -3.74
C ILE A 86 3.45 0.17 -3.18
N GLY A 87 4.46 -0.64 -2.83
CA GLY A 87 5.74 -0.18 -2.27
C GLY A 87 5.82 -0.27 -0.75
N GLY A 88 4.69 -0.14 -0.06
CA GLY A 88 4.64 -0.18 1.41
C GLY A 88 5.06 -1.51 2.04
N ASN A 89 4.86 -2.65 1.37
CA ASN A 89 5.39 -3.93 1.87
C ASN A 89 6.84 -4.16 1.49
N ASP A 90 7.28 -3.59 0.37
CA ASP A 90 8.67 -3.62 -0.09
C ASP A 90 9.58 -2.95 0.96
N VAL A 91 9.16 -1.78 1.47
CA VAL A 91 9.85 -1.08 2.57
C VAL A 91 9.40 -1.56 3.96
N GLY A 92 8.46 -2.49 4.04
CA GLY A 92 7.87 -3.02 5.27
C GLY A 92 7.25 -1.96 6.19
N TYR A 93 6.61 -0.93 5.64
CA TYR A 93 5.97 0.15 6.39
C TYR A 93 4.89 -0.34 7.37
N ILE A 94 3.78 -0.89 6.87
CA ILE A 94 2.71 -1.43 7.74
C ILE A 94 3.18 -2.67 8.54
N PRO A 95 3.96 -3.60 7.96
CA PRO A 95 4.58 -4.69 8.73
C PRO A 95 5.41 -4.21 9.93
N LEU A 96 6.21 -3.15 9.79
CA LEU A 96 6.95 -2.51 10.87
C LEU A 96 6.01 -2.05 11.98
N LEU A 97 4.94 -1.32 11.65
CA LEU A 97 3.99 -0.80 12.65
C LEU A 97 3.25 -1.93 13.37
N MET A 98 2.86 -2.98 12.64
CA MET A 98 2.26 -4.17 13.24
C MET A 98 3.24 -4.89 14.17
N ALA A 99 4.51 -5.06 13.78
CA ALA A 99 5.54 -5.65 14.63
C ALA A 99 5.81 -4.79 15.88
N ALA A 100 5.79 -3.47 15.73
CA ALA A 100 5.98 -2.50 16.79
C ALA A 100 4.78 -2.38 17.75
N SER A 101 3.60 -2.89 17.40
CA SER A 101 2.45 -2.95 18.31
C SER A 101 2.40 -4.25 19.14
N VAL A 102 3.15 -5.28 18.74
CA VAL A 102 3.23 -6.55 19.48
C VAL A 102 3.83 -6.31 20.88
N PRO A 103 3.25 -6.87 21.96
CA PRO A 103 3.82 -6.74 23.31
C PRO A 103 5.26 -7.25 23.40
N ARG A 104 6.14 -6.50 24.07
CA ARG A 104 7.57 -6.84 24.27
C ARG A 104 7.86 -8.30 24.68
N PRO A 105 7.13 -8.94 25.62
CA PRO A 105 7.38 -10.35 25.95
C PRO A 105 7.15 -11.30 24.76
N VAL A 106 6.16 -11.01 23.91
CA VAL A 106 5.86 -11.80 22.70
C VAL A 106 6.95 -11.63 21.65
N ARG A 107 7.60 -10.45 21.57
CA ARG A 107 8.75 -10.21 20.67
C ARG A 107 9.98 -11.04 21.00
N ARG A 108 10.06 -11.63 22.21
CA ARG A 108 11.20 -12.45 22.64
C ARG A 108 11.00 -13.95 22.43
N LEU A 109 9.83 -14.37 21.92
CA LEU A 109 9.57 -15.78 21.63
C LEU A 109 10.43 -16.28 20.45
N PRO A 110 10.96 -17.52 20.51
CA PRO A 110 11.75 -18.08 19.42
C PRO A 110 10.95 -18.12 18.10
N LEU A 111 11.63 -17.95 16.97
CA LEU A 111 11.10 -17.84 15.59
C LEU A 111 10.22 -16.61 15.30
N LEU A 112 9.30 -16.24 16.21
CA LEU A 112 8.48 -15.03 16.08
C LEU A 112 9.32 -13.78 16.31
N GLY A 113 10.22 -13.82 17.30
CA GLY A 113 11.09 -12.73 17.67
C GLY A 113 12.09 -12.36 16.57
N ALA A 114 12.65 -13.34 15.86
CA ALA A 114 13.58 -13.06 14.76
C ALA A 114 12.90 -12.30 13.60
N ARG A 115 11.67 -12.69 13.24
CA ARG A 115 10.89 -12.00 12.20
C ARG A 115 10.46 -10.60 12.63
N ILE A 116 10.07 -10.45 13.90
CA ILE A 116 9.73 -9.14 14.47
C ILE A 116 10.96 -8.24 14.49
N SER A 117 12.10 -8.72 14.97
CA SER A 117 13.36 -7.96 15.00
C SER A 117 13.78 -7.49 13.62
N ALA A 118 13.68 -8.35 12.59
CA ALA A 118 14.00 -7.97 11.22
C ALA A 118 13.10 -6.85 10.66
N LEU A 119 11.83 -6.79 11.08
CA LEU A 119 10.92 -5.70 10.70
C LEU A 119 11.21 -4.40 11.44
N LEU A 120 11.74 -4.48 12.66
CA LEU A 120 12.13 -3.33 13.49
C LEU A 120 13.56 -2.83 13.18
N ASP A 121 14.29 -3.53 12.31
CA ASP A 121 15.66 -3.18 11.92
C ASP A 121 15.67 -1.91 11.06
N ARG A 122 16.24 -0.84 11.61
CA ARG A 122 16.31 0.48 10.97
C ARG A 122 17.12 0.46 9.67
N ASP A 123 18.28 -0.18 9.66
CA ASP A 123 19.18 -0.15 8.52
C ASP A 123 18.56 -0.92 7.35
N ALA A 124 17.90 -2.05 7.64
CA ALA A 124 17.12 -2.79 6.65
C ALA A 124 15.93 -1.99 6.10
N ARG A 125 15.34 -1.07 6.87
CA ARG A 125 14.28 -0.18 6.34
C ARG A 125 14.86 0.89 5.42
N ILE A 126 16.02 1.44 5.77
CA ILE A 126 16.71 2.46 4.96
C ILE A 126 17.15 1.84 3.62
N GLU A 127 17.80 0.68 3.65
CA GLU A 127 18.19 -0.04 2.43
C GLU A 127 16.98 -0.34 1.52
N ALA A 128 15.86 -0.76 2.11
CA ALA A 128 14.64 -1.00 1.34
C ALA A 128 14.05 0.29 0.73
N LEU A 129 14.16 1.44 1.39
CA LEU A 129 13.76 2.74 0.84
C LEU A 129 14.66 3.18 -0.32
N ASP A 130 15.96 2.89 -0.25
CA ASP A 130 16.89 3.19 -1.34
C ASP A 130 16.56 2.40 -2.62
N ALA A 131 16.02 1.18 -2.47
CA ALA A 131 15.63 0.33 -3.60
C ALA A 131 14.20 0.55 -4.12
N VAL A 132 13.29 1.10 -3.31
CA VAL A 132 11.86 1.13 -3.66
C VAL A 132 11.54 2.07 -4.82
N PHE A 133 12.30 3.15 -4.99
CA PHE A 133 12.10 4.10 -6.08
C PHE A 133 12.14 3.41 -7.44
N GLU A 134 13.21 2.68 -7.73
CA GLU A 134 13.38 1.95 -8.99
C GLU A 134 12.29 0.89 -9.18
N SER A 135 11.87 0.24 -8.09
CA SER A 135 10.80 -0.75 -8.11
C SER A 135 9.44 -0.12 -8.47
N LEU A 136 9.15 1.08 -7.96
CA LEU A 136 7.95 1.84 -8.29
C LEU A 136 7.99 2.35 -9.74
N CYS A 137 9.15 2.81 -10.21
CA CYS A 137 9.37 3.19 -11.60
C CYS A 137 9.12 2.01 -12.56
N ALA A 138 9.63 0.82 -12.22
CA ALA A 138 9.38 -0.39 -13.00
C ALA A 138 7.88 -0.74 -13.09
N VAL A 139 7.13 -0.59 -11.98
CA VAL A 139 5.66 -0.74 -11.99
C VAL A 139 5.01 0.30 -12.90
N GLY A 140 5.36 1.58 -12.77
CA GLY A 140 4.78 2.66 -13.57
C GLY A 140 5.01 2.44 -15.08
N HIS A 141 6.25 2.15 -15.49
CA HIS A 141 6.58 1.87 -16.88
C HIS A 141 5.82 0.67 -17.45
N ALA A 142 5.78 -0.45 -16.71
CA ALA A 142 5.10 -1.64 -17.17
C ALA A 142 3.57 -1.43 -17.32
N VAL A 143 2.96 -0.68 -16.40
CA VAL A 143 1.53 -0.32 -16.50
C VAL A 143 1.28 0.66 -17.66
N ARG A 144 2.21 1.58 -17.94
CA ARG A 144 2.12 2.45 -19.13
C ARG A 144 2.23 1.70 -20.44
N GLU A 145 3.14 0.75 -20.52
CA GLU A 145 3.28 -0.09 -21.70
C GLU A 145 2.02 -0.91 -21.98
N ARG A 146 1.42 -1.53 -20.95
CA ARG A 146 0.23 -2.39 -21.14
C ARG A 146 -1.08 -1.63 -21.33
N ALA A 147 -1.22 -0.46 -20.73
CA ALA A 147 -2.47 0.29 -20.74
C ALA A 147 -2.36 1.68 -21.37
N PRO A 148 -1.71 1.88 -22.54
CA PRO A 148 -1.20 3.18 -23.00
C PRO A 148 -2.22 4.33 -23.08
N ARG A 149 -3.52 4.02 -23.15
CA ARG A 149 -4.62 5.01 -23.19
C ARG A 149 -5.23 5.34 -21.83
N ALA A 150 -4.92 4.58 -20.79
CA ALA A 150 -5.46 4.79 -19.45
C ALA A 150 -4.82 6.00 -18.77
N ARG A 151 -5.57 6.69 -17.91
CA ARG A 151 -4.98 7.52 -16.85
C ARG A 151 -4.45 6.59 -15.76
N VAL A 152 -3.20 6.75 -15.37
CA VAL A 152 -2.57 5.91 -14.34
C VAL A 152 -2.26 6.77 -13.13
N LEU A 153 -2.82 6.41 -11.99
CA LEU A 153 -2.67 7.15 -10.75
C LEU A 153 -1.99 6.25 -9.72
N PHE A 154 -0.81 6.65 -9.25
CA PHE A 154 -0.34 6.17 -7.96
C PHE A 154 -1.19 6.81 -6.88
N VAL A 155 -1.60 6.02 -5.90
CA VAL A 155 -2.27 6.48 -4.68
C VAL A 155 -1.31 6.14 -3.55
N ASP A 156 -0.81 7.17 -2.87
CA ASP A 156 0.07 6.98 -1.72
C ASP A 156 -0.72 6.45 -0.50
N TYR A 157 -0.08 6.44 0.66
CA TYR A 157 -0.61 5.81 1.87
C TYR A 157 -1.32 6.82 2.75
N LEU A 158 -2.44 6.41 3.38
CA LEU A 158 -3.02 7.20 4.47
C LEU A 158 -1.97 7.41 5.58
N THR A 159 -2.00 8.60 6.20
CA THR A 159 -1.17 8.91 7.37
C THR A 159 -1.64 8.05 8.54
N VAL A 160 -0.78 7.12 8.98
CA VAL A 160 -1.10 6.20 10.10
C VAL A 160 -0.65 6.78 11.45
N LEU A 161 0.55 7.34 11.49
CA LEU A 161 1.20 7.80 12.72
C LEU A 161 0.86 9.27 13.01
N PRO A 162 0.77 9.66 14.30
CA PRO A 162 0.46 11.03 14.68
C PRO A 162 1.69 11.94 14.47
N PRO A 163 1.52 13.27 14.41
CA PRO A 163 2.63 14.20 14.26
C PRO A 163 3.64 14.08 15.42
N ALA A 164 4.87 14.55 15.18
CA ALA A 164 5.92 14.57 16.19
C ALA A 164 5.45 15.25 17.48
N GLY A 165 5.89 14.73 18.63
CA GLY A 165 5.46 15.21 19.94
C GLY A 165 4.13 14.63 20.44
N THR A 166 3.34 13.97 19.60
CA THR A 166 2.11 13.28 20.03
C THR A 166 2.42 11.85 20.49
N PRO A 167 2.01 11.46 21.72
CA PRO A 167 2.15 10.08 22.19
C PRO A 167 1.39 9.09 21.31
N ALA A 168 2.03 7.97 20.96
CA ALA A 168 1.47 6.94 20.08
C ALA A 168 1.48 5.55 20.73
N ALA A 169 1.11 5.46 22.01
CA ALA A 169 1.04 4.18 22.71
C ALA A 169 0.11 3.19 21.96
N PRO A 170 0.47 1.89 21.85
CA PRO A 170 1.55 1.20 22.56
C PRO A 170 2.93 1.25 21.87
N LEU A 171 3.08 1.99 20.77
CA LEU A 171 4.35 2.07 20.05
C LEU A 171 5.40 2.82 20.86
N SER A 172 6.66 2.40 20.76
CA SER A 172 7.77 3.12 21.39
C SER A 172 8.14 4.37 20.57
N PRO A 173 8.68 5.44 21.20
CA PRO A 173 9.09 6.64 20.46
C PRO A 173 10.03 6.34 19.28
N ALA A 174 10.98 5.41 19.47
CA ALA A 174 11.92 5.01 18.42
C ALA A 174 11.24 4.31 17.22
N ASP A 175 10.27 3.44 17.49
CA ASP A 175 9.49 2.76 16.44
C ASP A 175 8.61 3.76 15.67
N VAL A 176 8.03 4.71 16.38
CA VAL A 176 7.20 5.78 15.78
C VAL A 176 8.05 6.68 14.89
N ASP A 177 9.24 7.09 15.35
CA ASP A 177 10.12 7.95 14.56
C ASP A 177 10.65 7.24 13.32
N LEU A 178 10.99 5.94 13.43
CA LEU A 178 11.32 5.12 12.26
C LEU A 178 10.13 5.02 11.30
N GLY A 179 8.93 4.73 11.81
CA GLY A 179 7.73 4.63 11.00
C GLY A 179 7.36 5.94 10.30
N ARG A 180 7.55 7.10 10.95
CA ARG A 180 7.36 8.43 10.33
C ARG A 180 8.38 8.67 9.21
N HIS A 181 9.63 8.30 9.44
CA HIS A 181 10.67 8.42 8.42
C HIS A 181 10.35 7.57 7.19
N VAL A 182 9.96 6.30 7.40
CA VAL A 182 9.52 5.40 6.32
C VAL A 182 8.32 5.97 5.58
N ALA A 183 7.30 6.46 6.30
CA ALA A 183 6.10 7.05 5.70
C ALA A 183 6.41 8.25 4.81
N ALA A 184 7.16 9.23 5.35
CA ALA A 184 7.49 10.46 4.65
C ALA A 184 8.41 10.23 3.43
N THR A 185 9.36 9.30 3.54
CA THR A 185 10.20 8.92 2.40
C THR A 185 9.40 8.16 1.35
N LEU A 186 8.53 7.23 1.74
CA LEU A 186 7.69 6.49 0.80
C LEU A 186 6.68 7.41 0.07
N GLU A 187 6.07 8.38 0.78
CA GLU A 187 5.20 9.41 0.20
C GLU A 187 5.93 10.16 -0.93
N ARG A 188 7.14 10.68 -0.63
CA ARG A 188 7.98 11.38 -1.61
C ARG A 188 8.35 10.48 -2.80
N LEU A 189 8.91 9.30 -2.54
CA LEU A 189 9.38 8.40 -3.60
C LEU A 189 8.23 7.89 -4.49
N THR A 190 7.02 7.74 -3.94
CA THR A 190 5.83 7.40 -4.74
C THR A 190 5.45 8.53 -5.68
N ALA A 191 5.48 9.78 -5.21
CA ALA A 191 5.23 10.95 -6.05
C ALA A 191 6.31 11.12 -7.14
N ASP A 192 7.58 10.96 -6.77
CA ASP A 192 8.71 11.06 -7.70
C ASP A 192 8.64 9.97 -8.79
N ALA A 193 8.34 8.72 -8.42
CA ALA A 193 8.20 7.62 -9.36
C ALA A 193 6.98 7.79 -10.28
N ALA A 194 5.87 8.32 -9.75
CA ALA A 194 4.70 8.65 -10.57
C ALA A 194 5.09 9.68 -11.64
N MET A 195 5.75 10.76 -11.25
CA MET A 195 6.22 11.80 -12.16
C MET A 195 7.22 11.26 -13.20
N ALA A 196 8.22 10.49 -12.77
CA ALA A 196 9.26 9.93 -13.64
C ALA A 196 8.70 8.97 -14.70
N THR A 197 7.58 8.31 -14.42
CA THR A 197 6.93 7.36 -15.31
C THR A 197 5.77 7.95 -16.12
N GLY A 198 5.53 9.26 -16.01
CA GLY A 198 4.40 9.92 -16.68
C GLY A 198 3.03 9.50 -16.12
N CYS A 199 2.99 9.05 -14.87
CA CYS A 199 1.78 8.77 -14.12
C CYS A 199 1.38 9.98 -13.25
N GLU A 200 0.12 9.99 -12.80
CA GLU A 200 -0.41 10.98 -11.87
C GLU A 200 -0.31 10.46 -10.41
N ILE A 201 -0.44 11.36 -9.43
CA ILE A 201 -0.39 11.03 -8.00
C ILE A 201 -1.69 11.49 -7.29
N VAL A 202 -2.20 10.65 -6.40
CA VAL A 202 -3.25 10.99 -5.43
C VAL A 202 -2.62 11.01 -4.04
N GLY A 203 -2.56 12.21 -3.43
CA GLY A 203 -2.00 12.45 -2.11
C GLY A 203 -2.96 12.09 -0.96
N ALA A 204 -3.19 10.80 -0.74
CA ALA A 204 -3.96 10.29 0.39
C ALA A 204 -3.27 10.58 1.73
N ALA A 205 -1.94 10.60 1.78
CA ALA A 205 -1.16 10.98 2.96
C ALA A 205 -1.52 12.40 3.43
N ALA A 206 -1.45 13.37 2.50
CA ALA A 206 -1.80 14.75 2.77
C ALA A 206 -3.27 14.90 3.19
N ALA A 207 -4.19 14.22 2.51
CA ALA A 207 -5.63 14.30 2.81
C ALA A 207 -6.03 13.70 4.17
N SER A 208 -5.22 12.81 4.73
CA SER A 208 -5.52 12.07 5.96
C SER A 208 -4.65 12.47 7.15
N ARG A 209 -3.88 13.56 7.04
CA ARG A 209 -2.88 13.97 8.04
C ARG A 209 -3.48 14.18 9.43
N GLU A 210 -4.71 14.71 9.50
CA GLU A 210 -5.46 14.93 10.75
C GLU A 210 -6.31 13.71 11.18
N HIS A 211 -6.32 12.64 10.39
CA HIS A 211 -7.12 11.42 10.58
C HIS A 211 -6.25 10.19 10.90
N HIS A 212 -5.07 10.41 11.48
CA HIS A 212 -4.16 9.34 11.92
C HIS A 212 -4.79 8.47 13.03
N ALA A 213 -4.21 7.30 13.32
CA ALA A 213 -4.83 6.31 14.22
C ALA A 213 -5.06 6.80 15.67
N TRP A 214 -4.31 7.81 16.13
CA TRP A 214 -4.47 8.45 17.45
C TRP A 214 -5.30 9.75 17.42
N SER A 215 -5.94 10.08 16.29
CA SER A 215 -6.74 11.31 16.16
C SER A 215 -8.13 11.12 16.76
N GLY A 216 -8.88 12.21 16.91
CA GLY A 216 -10.28 12.15 17.36
C GLY A 216 -11.24 11.54 16.33
N ASP A 217 -10.84 11.48 15.06
CA ASP A 217 -11.61 10.90 13.95
C ASP A 217 -10.69 10.07 13.03
N PRO A 218 -10.25 8.88 13.48
CA PRO A 218 -9.24 8.10 12.78
C PRO A 218 -9.78 7.41 11.53
N TRP A 219 -9.04 7.49 10.41
CA TRP A 219 -9.29 6.72 9.18
C TRP A 219 -8.48 5.43 9.08
N THR A 220 -7.54 5.24 10.01
CA THR A 220 -6.71 4.03 10.16
C THR A 220 -6.76 3.56 11.61
N THR A 221 -6.55 2.26 11.83
CA THR A 221 -6.65 1.62 13.16
C THR A 221 -5.49 0.66 13.40
#